data_AF-A0A8H6JE19-F1
#
_entry.id   AF-A0A8H6JE19-F1
#
_cell.length_a   1.000
_cell.length_b   1.000
_cell.length_c   1.000
_cell.angle_alpha   90.00
_cell.angle_beta   90.00
_cell.angle_gamma   90.00
#
_symmetry.space_group_name_H-M   'P 1'
#
loop_
_entity.id
_entity.type
_entity.pdbx_description
1 polymer ?
#
loop_
_entity_poly.entity_id
_entity_poly.type
_entity_poly.pdbx_seq_one_letter_code
_entity_poly.pdbx_strand_id
1 'polypeptide(L)'
;MVFNPPSNPSRITAYMALDPFPEDLEGIKQAFELGACSRFSPILEMVIKDEPSYHKMSHPDIRRAEDEAGRTEPFVVIDQRAIADGAIWYIDAFATDDQVEDGAVESTKVLLQILVKTECLALTFVNYDIANMDIVEDLGNCGASMPLSEDYEQETISDCGGLDMKEQERQQAVWVTAEPGEFEESTDPDKFGRFMPRPEKVARLLKKVAEESGIIANWTIPSPVKTRKLRDRAEKTFPDGRVVLQHKWDPDFPWPKYKWPEDSL
;
A
#
# COMPACT_ATOMS: atom_id res chain seq x y z
N MET A 1 4.78 5.37 27.78
CA MET A 1 5.14 4.61 26.56
C MET A 1 4.13 4.97 25.50
N VAL A 2 4.57 5.53 24.38
CA VAL A 2 3.67 5.99 23.31
C VAL A 2 2.95 4.80 22.68
N PHE A 3 1.63 4.90 22.53
CA PHE A 3 0.85 3.84 21.91
C PHE A 3 0.69 4.12 20.41
N ASN A 4 1.30 3.26 19.60
CA ASN A 4 1.00 3.13 18.18
C ASN A 4 -0.04 2.00 17.99
N PRO A 5 -1.19 2.26 17.33
CA PRO A 5 -2.10 1.18 16.97
C PRO A 5 -1.40 0.16 16.05
N PRO A 6 -1.64 -1.15 16.25
CA PRO A 6 -1.09 -2.16 15.34
C PRO A 6 -1.62 -1.95 13.93
N SER A 7 -0.73 -2.05 12.93
CA SER A 7 -1.12 -2.11 11.52
C SER A 7 -1.82 -3.44 11.24
N ASN A 8 -2.88 -3.41 10.44
CA ASN A 8 -3.55 -4.62 9.94
C ASN A 8 -3.69 -4.48 8.41
N PRO A 9 -2.56 -4.60 7.68
CA PRO A 9 -2.55 -4.44 6.24
C PRO A 9 -3.46 -5.47 5.56
N SER A 10 -4.01 -5.09 4.42
CA SER A 10 -4.62 -6.05 3.49
C SER A 10 -3.57 -7.04 2.98
N ARG A 11 -4.01 -8.16 2.42
CA ARG A 11 -3.14 -9.19 1.83
C ARG A 11 -3.50 -9.40 0.38
N ILE A 12 -2.48 -9.44 -0.48
CA ILE A 12 -2.61 -9.84 -1.88
C ILE A 12 -1.85 -11.15 -2.13
N THR A 13 -2.44 -12.02 -2.93
CA THR A 13 -1.76 -13.24 -3.39
C THR A 13 -0.94 -12.92 -4.63
N ALA A 14 0.29 -13.39 -4.67
CA ALA A 14 1.17 -13.32 -5.84
C ALA A 14 1.43 -14.72 -6.36
N TYR A 15 1.02 -15.00 -7.60
CA TYR A 15 1.30 -16.28 -8.26
C TYR A 15 2.59 -16.19 -9.05
N MET A 16 3.51 -17.10 -8.78
CA MET A 16 4.71 -17.28 -9.57
C MET A 16 4.38 -18.08 -10.83
N ALA A 17 4.44 -17.44 -12.00
CA ALA A 17 4.12 -18.08 -13.29
C ALA A 17 5.36 -18.60 -14.03
N LEU A 18 6.53 -18.57 -13.39
CA LEU A 18 7.83 -18.95 -13.94
C LEU A 18 8.31 -20.32 -13.44
N ASP A 19 8.84 -21.13 -14.37
CA ASP A 19 9.61 -22.35 -14.08
C ASP A 19 10.85 -22.42 -14.99
N PRO A 20 12.08 -22.44 -14.44
CA PRO A 20 12.41 -22.41 -13.00
C PRO A 20 12.17 -21.05 -12.36
N PHE A 21 12.17 -21.01 -11.02
CA PHE A 21 12.09 -19.75 -10.28
C PHE A 21 13.26 -18.82 -10.62
N PRO A 22 13.00 -17.50 -10.68
CA PRO A 22 14.05 -16.54 -10.93
C PRO A 22 15.03 -16.46 -9.77
N GLU A 23 16.32 -16.34 -10.08
CA GLU A 23 17.36 -16.09 -9.07
C GLU A 23 17.13 -14.75 -8.33
N ASP A 24 16.43 -13.80 -8.96
CA ASP A 24 16.19 -12.44 -8.45
C ASP A 24 14.83 -12.24 -7.75
N LEU A 25 14.22 -13.32 -7.22
CA LEU A 25 13.03 -13.18 -6.37
C LEU A 25 13.26 -12.23 -5.19
N GLU A 26 14.48 -12.19 -4.67
CA GLU A 26 14.88 -11.28 -3.59
C GLU A 26 14.81 -9.81 -4.01
N GLY A 27 15.15 -9.47 -5.26
CA GLY A 27 15.01 -8.11 -5.79
C GLY A 27 13.55 -7.64 -5.82
N ILE A 28 12.63 -8.51 -6.25
CA ILE A 28 11.19 -8.25 -6.18
C ILE A 28 10.75 -8.03 -4.74
N LYS A 29 11.16 -8.89 -3.82
CA LYS A 29 10.81 -8.76 -2.39
C LYS A 29 11.28 -7.43 -1.82
N GLN A 30 12.51 -7.03 -2.09
CA GLN A 30 13.07 -5.77 -1.61
C GLN A 30 12.35 -4.55 -2.19
N ALA A 31 12.01 -4.57 -3.48
CA ALA A 31 11.23 -3.51 -4.11
C ALA A 31 9.83 -3.40 -3.49
N PHE A 32 9.15 -4.54 -3.27
CA PHE A 32 7.85 -4.56 -2.62
C PHE A 32 7.94 -4.06 -1.17
N GLU A 33 8.93 -4.50 -0.40
CA GLU A 33 9.13 -4.07 0.99
C GLU A 33 9.31 -2.55 1.13
N LEU A 34 10.03 -1.93 0.19
CA LEU A 34 10.19 -0.48 0.11
C LEU A 34 8.84 0.19 -0.12
N GLY A 35 8.14 -0.21 -1.19
CA GLY A 35 6.86 0.37 -1.59
C GLY A 35 5.76 0.24 -0.55
N ALA A 36 5.67 -0.92 0.08
CA ALA A 36 4.67 -1.24 1.08
C ALA A 36 5.01 -0.71 2.48
N CYS A 37 6.19 -0.10 2.68
CA CYS A 37 6.68 0.35 3.99
C CYS A 37 6.71 -0.78 5.04
N SER A 38 7.09 -1.99 4.61
CA SER A 38 6.88 -3.25 5.35
C SER A 38 7.60 -3.33 6.70
N ARG A 39 8.65 -2.54 6.90
CA ARG A 39 9.48 -2.61 8.11
C ARG A 39 8.87 -1.96 9.35
N PHE A 40 7.92 -1.04 9.19
CA PHE A 40 7.43 -0.23 10.30
C PHE A 40 5.92 0.01 10.28
N SER A 41 5.30 0.15 9.10
CA SER A 41 3.86 0.32 8.97
C SER A 41 3.39 -0.21 7.61
N PRO A 42 3.36 -1.54 7.42
CA PRO A 42 2.96 -2.13 6.15
C PRO A 42 1.60 -1.60 5.67
N ILE A 43 1.56 -1.15 4.41
CA ILE A 43 0.33 -0.76 3.70
C ILE A 43 -0.38 -2.00 3.17
N LEU A 44 0.39 -2.92 2.60
CA LEU A 44 -0.05 -4.17 1.98
C LEU A 44 0.93 -5.28 2.34
N GLU A 45 0.43 -6.49 2.56
CA GLU A 45 1.25 -7.71 2.63
C GLU A 45 1.08 -8.51 1.33
N MET A 46 2.16 -9.05 0.80
CA MET A 46 2.13 -9.95 -0.36
C MET A 46 2.48 -11.37 0.07
N VAL A 47 1.70 -12.34 -0.41
CA VAL A 47 1.95 -13.77 -0.18
C VAL A 47 2.31 -14.40 -1.52
N ILE A 48 3.60 -14.71 -1.71
CA ILE A 48 4.08 -15.31 -2.95
C ILE A 48 3.87 -16.82 -2.90
N LYS A 49 3.09 -17.35 -3.83
CA LYS A 49 2.78 -18.77 -3.94
C LYS A 49 3.35 -19.36 -5.21
N ASP A 50 3.86 -20.58 -5.09
CA ASP A 50 4.07 -21.45 -6.23
C ASP A 50 2.79 -22.24 -6.49
N GLU A 51 2.19 -22.03 -7.65
CA GLU A 51 1.10 -22.85 -8.16
C GLU A 51 1.56 -23.44 -9.50
N PRO A 52 2.15 -24.65 -9.51
CA PRO A 52 2.74 -25.22 -10.71
C PRO A 52 1.77 -25.36 -11.88
N SER A 53 0.46 -25.47 -11.61
CA SER A 53 -0.54 -25.51 -12.67
C SER A 53 -0.63 -24.19 -13.45
N TYR A 54 -0.23 -23.06 -12.86
CA TYR A 54 -0.24 -21.72 -13.47
C TYR A 54 1.02 -21.41 -14.26
N HIS A 55 2.05 -22.25 -14.18
CA HIS A 55 3.25 -22.07 -14.97
C HIS A 55 2.90 -22.09 -16.47
N LYS A 56 3.29 -21.04 -17.20
CA LYS A 56 3.01 -20.85 -18.64
C LYS A 56 1.53 -20.66 -19.00
N MET A 57 0.64 -20.49 -18.03
CA MET A 57 -0.73 -20.06 -18.31
C MET A 57 -0.77 -18.57 -18.66
N SER A 58 -1.71 -18.18 -19.52
CA SER A 58 -1.98 -16.77 -19.78
C SER A 58 -2.68 -16.14 -18.56
N HIS A 59 -2.55 -14.82 -18.36
CA HIS A 59 -3.27 -14.15 -17.26
C HIS A 59 -4.80 -14.36 -17.31
N PRO A 60 -5.46 -14.31 -18.49
CA PRO A 60 -6.88 -14.66 -18.59
C PRO A 60 -7.20 -16.07 -18.11
N ASP A 61 -6.34 -17.06 -18.39
CA ASP A 61 -6.58 -18.43 -17.96
C ASP A 61 -6.37 -18.60 -16.44
N ILE A 62 -5.38 -17.91 -15.86
CA ILE A 62 -5.18 -17.89 -14.40
C ILE A 62 -6.40 -17.24 -13.72
N ARG A 63 -6.86 -16.08 -14.21
CA ARG A 63 -8.06 -15.39 -13.69
C ARG A 63 -9.29 -16.30 -13.72
N ARG A 64 -9.54 -17.00 -14.85
CA ARG A 64 -10.64 -17.96 -14.95
C ARG A 64 -10.51 -19.10 -13.96
N ALA A 65 -9.31 -19.66 -13.79
CA ALA A 65 -9.08 -20.75 -12.83
C ALA A 65 -9.33 -20.31 -11.38
N GLU A 66 -8.96 -19.08 -11.02
CA GLU A 66 -9.26 -18.49 -9.72
C GLU A 66 -10.77 -18.24 -9.53
N ASP A 67 -11.45 -17.73 -10.56
CA ASP A 67 -12.90 -17.51 -10.56
C ASP A 67 -13.69 -18.82 -10.41
N GLU A 68 -13.32 -19.85 -11.17
CA GLU A 68 -13.91 -21.19 -11.08
C GLU A 68 -13.72 -21.81 -9.68
N ALA A 69 -12.63 -21.45 -9.01
CA ALA A 69 -12.36 -21.86 -7.64
C ALA A 69 -12.96 -20.91 -6.58
N GLY A 70 -13.77 -19.94 -6.99
CA GLY A 70 -14.50 -19.01 -6.12
C GLY A 70 -13.65 -17.92 -5.48
N ARG A 71 -12.44 -17.66 -5.99
CA ARG A 71 -11.50 -16.65 -5.48
C ARG A 71 -11.58 -15.40 -6.34
N THR A 72 -12.58 -14.55 -6.16
CA THR A 72 -12.86 -13.41 -7.03
C THR A 72 -12.04 -12.15 -6.72
N GLU A 73 -11.21 -12.17 -5.67
CA GLU A 73 -10.39 -11.02 -5.29
C GLU A 73 -9.25 -10.78 -6.30
N PRO A 74 -8.71 -9.55 -6.37
CA PRO A 74 -7.53 -9.26 -7.18
C PRO A 74 -6.30 -10.05 -6.70
N PHE A 75 -5.40 -10.36 -7.63
CA PHE A 75 -4.11 -11.00 -7.34
C PHE A 75 -3.02 -10.40 -8.21
N VAL A 76 -1.76 -10.79 -7.97
CA VAL A 76 -0.65 -10.43 -8.86
C VAL A 76 -0.01 -11.65 -9.48
N VAL A 77 0.58 -11.46 -10.66
CA VAL A 77 1.36 -12.47 -11.37
C VAL A 77 2.80 -11.99 -11.50
N ILE A 78 3.74 -12.85 -11.10
CA ILE A 78 5.18 -12.68 -11.32
C ILE A 78 5.56 -13.53 -12.52
N ASP A 79 5.77 -12.87 -13.66
CA ASP A 79 6.13 -13.47 -14.94
C ASP A 79 7.53 -13.02 -15.42
N GLN A 80 7.86 -13.27 -16.69
CA GLN A 80 9.17 -12.90 -17.23
C GLN A 80 9.37 -11.38 -17.31
N ARG A 81 8.30 -10.63 -17.58
CA ARG A 81 8.34 -9.16 -17.59
C ARG A 81 8.57 -8.64 -16.19
N ALA A 82 7.98 -9.27 -15.19
CA ALA A 82 8.16 -8.87 -13.81
C ALA A 82 9.64 -8.80 -13.41
N ILE A 83 10.41 -9.81 -13.84
CA ILE A 83 11.84 -9.91 -13.59
C ILE A 83 12.65 -8.95 -14.47
N ALA A 84 12.35 -8.88 -15.76
CA ALA A 84 13.10 -8.05 -16.69
C ALA A 84 12.96 -6.55 -16.40
N ASP A 85 11.76 -6.15 -15.98
CA ASP A 85 11.36 -4.74 -15.89
C ASP A 85 11.28 -4.24 -14.43
N GLY A 86 11.45 -5.12 -13.43
CA GLY A 86 11.25 -4.77 -12.01
C GLY A 86 9.79 -4.41 -11.69
N ALA A 87 8.86 -5.03 -12.41
CA ALA A 87 7.42 -4.77 -12.34
C ALA A 87 6.66 -6.05 -11.94
N ILE A 88 5.35 -5.99 -11.76
CA ILE A 88 4.47 -7.15 -11.56
C ILE A 88 3.10 -6.84 -12.15
N TRP A 89 2.41 -7.88 -12.62
CA TRP A 89 1.07 -7.73 -13.16
C TRP A 89 0.06 -7.74 -12.02
N TYR A 90 -0.70 -6.66 -11.87
CA TYR A 90 -1.92 -6.64 -11.09
C TYR A 90 -3.07 -7.15 -11.95
N ILE A 91 -3.77 -8.18 -11.48
CA ILE A 91 -4.87 -8.83 -12.17
C ILE A 91 -6.14 -8.63 -11.33
N ASP A 92 -7.13 -7.96 -11.91
CA ASP A 92 -8.40 -7.68 -11.24
C ASP A 92 -9.48 -8.68 -11.67
N ALA A 93 -10.31 -8.29 -12.62
CA ALA A 93 -11.45 -9.04 -13.13
C ALA A 93 -11.60 -8.87 -14.64
N PHE A 94 -12.44 -9.72 -15.24
CA PHE A 94 -12.96 -9.45 -16.57
C PHE A 94 -13.92 -8.26 -16.53
N ALA A 95 -13.94 -7.48 -17.61
CA ALA A 95 -14.75 -6.27 -17.68
C ALA A 95 -16.26 -6.54 -17.58
N THR A 96 -16.99 -5.60 -17.01
CA THR A 96 -18.44 -5.67 -16.83
C THR A 96 -19.21 -5.07 -18.00
N ASP A 97 -20.52 -5.36 -18.10
CA ASP A 97 -21.40 -4.77 -19.11
C ASP A 97 -21.41 -3.23 -19.03
N ASP A 98 -21.43 -2.67 -17.81
CA ASP A 98 -21.39 -1.21 -17.58
C ASP A 98 -20.14 -0.57 -18.21
N GLN A 99 -18.98 -1.22 -18.09
CA GLN A 99 -17.73 -0.70 -18.68
C GLN A 99 -17.72 -0.77 -20.21
N VAL A 100 -18.45 -1.72 -20.80
CA VAL A 100 -18.67 -1.77 -22.26
C VAL A 100 -19.62 -0.67 -22.70
N GLU A 101 -20.72 -0.46 -21.97
CA GLU A 101 -21.70 0.59 -22.26
C GLU A 101 -21.12 2.01 -22.18
N ASP A 102 -20.22 2.24 -21.21
CA ASP A 102 -19.50 3.50 -21.04
C ASP A 102 -18.35 3.71 -22.04
N GLY A 103 -18.05 2.71 -22.86
CA GLY A 103 -16.99 2.76 -23.88
C GLY A 103 -15.57 2.71 -23.29
N ALA A 104 -15.41 2.23 -22.05
CA ALA A 104 -14.12 2.03 -21.40
C ALA A 104 -13.39 0.80 -21.99
N VAL A 105 -14.14 -0.26 -22.27
CA VAL A 105 -13.63 -1.51 -22.87
C VAL A 105 -14.46 -1.91 -24.08
N GLU A 106 -13.91 -2.74 -24.98
CA GLU A 106 -14.65 -3.17 -26.17
C GLU A 106 -15.64 -4.33 -25.92
N SER A 107 -15.37 -5.15 -24.90
CA SER A 107 -16.15 -6.34 -24.58
C SER A 107 -15.93 -6.80 -23.13
N THR A 108 -16.84 -7.63 -22.62
CA THR A 108 -16.70 -8.28 -21.29
C THR A 108 -15.64 -9.37 -21.23
N LYS A 109 -14.94 -9.65 -22.33
CA LYS A 109 -13.81 -10.59 -22.36
C LYS A 109 -12.48 -9.91 -22.08
N VAL A 110 -12.45 -8.57 -22.07
CA VAL A 110 -11.25 -7.82 -21.73
C VAL A 110 -10.90 -8.08 -20.27
N LEU A 111 -9.70 -8.61 -20.03
CA LEU A 111 -9.15 -8.75 -18.68
C LEU A 111 -8.59 -7.40 -18.23
N LEU A 112 -9.09 -6.87 -17.12
CA LEU A 112 -8.52 -5.69 -16.48
C LEU A 112 -7.26 -6.10 -15.72
N GLN A 113 -6.13 -5.70 -16.28
CA GLN A 113 -4.81 -5.96 -15.74
C GLN A 113 -3.89 -4.78 -16.03
N ILE A 114 -2.89 -4.59 -15.17
CA ILE A 114 -1.91 -3.53 -15.33
C ILE A 114 -0.54 -3.98 -14.82
N LEU A 115 0.51 -3.72 -15.60
CA LEU A 115 1.89 -3.91 -15.22
C LEU A 115 2.37 -2.70 -14.41
N VAL A 116 2.73 -2.92 -13.17
CA VAL A 116 3.08 -1.88 -12.19
C VAL A 116 4.49 -2.12 -11.68
N LYS A 117 5.31 -1.08 -11.49
CA LYS A 117 6.58 -1.22 -10.77
C LYS A 117 6.33 -1.89 -9.42
N THR A 118 7.17 -2.84 -9.03
CA THR A 118 6.92 -3.65 -7.82
C THR A 118 6.82 -2.80 -6.55
N GLU A 119 7.62 -1.74 -6.45
CA GLU A 119 7.56 -0.76 -5.35
C GLU A 119 6.31 0.12 -5.36
N CYS A 120 5.52 0.11 -6.44
CA CYS A 120 4.29 0.88 -6.57
C CYS A 120 3.03 0.08 -6.19
N LEU A 121 3.11 -1.25 -6.15
CA LEU A 121 1.96 -2.13 -5.99
C LEU A 121 1.08 -1.77 -4.79
N ALA A 122 1.68 -1.51 -3.62
CA ALA A 122 0.91 -1.26 -2.40
C ALA A 122 0.06 0.02 -2.49
N LEU A 123 0.59 1.05 -3.15
CA LEU A 123 -0.13 2.30 -3.38
C LEU A 123 -1.24 2.12 -4.42
N THR A 124 -0.93 1.43 -5.52
CA THR A 124 -1.91 1.07 -6.56
C THR A 124 -3.08 0.28 -5.97
N PHE A 125 -2.81 -0.76 -5.18
CA PHE A 125 -3.83 -1.58 -4.51
C PHE A 125 -4.77 -0.71 -3.65
N VAL A 126 -4.21 0.14 -2.78
CA VAL A 126 -5.04 0.97 -1.89
C VAL A 126 -5.88 1.97 -2.68
N ASN A 127 -5.35 2.55 -3.75
CA ASN A 127 -6.10 3.48 -4.60
C ASN A 127 -7.30 2.80 -5.26
N TYR A 128 -7.15 1.56 -5.73
CA TYR A 128 -8.24 0.77 -6.31
C TYR A 128 -9.24 0.32 -5.25
N ASP A 129 -8.79 -0.19 -4.11
CA ASP A 129 -9.64 -0.69 -3.02
C ASP A 129 -10.58 0.39 -2.45
N ILE A 130 -10.12 1.64 -2.36
CA ILE A 130 -10.94 2.76 -1.88
C ILE A 130 -11.66 3.53 -3.01
N ALA A 131 -11.57 3.05 -4.25
CA ALA A 131 -12.09 3.70 -5.44
C ALA A 131 -11.62 5.17 -5.60
N ASN A 132 -10.37 5.45 -5.22
CA ASN A 132 -9.74 6.74 -5.49
C ASN A 132 -9.28 6.85 -6.95
N MET A 133 -9.06 5.71 -7.60
CA MET A 133 -8.66 5.57 -9.00
C MET A 133 -9.11 4.19 -9.50
N ASP A 134 -9.09 3.96 -10.81
CA ASP A 134 -9.36 2.64 -11.40
C ASP A 134 -8.30 2.24 -12.44
N ILE A 135 -8.28 0.94 -12.79
CA ILE A 135 -7.31 0.37 -13.74
C ILE A 135 -7.40 1.03 -15.11
N VAL A 136 -8.59 1.37 -15.60
CA VAL A 136 -8.77 1.94 -16.93
C VAL A 136 -8.19 3.34 -17.00
N GLU A 137 -8.41 4.17 -15.98
CA GLU A 137 -7.78 5.49 -15.85
C GLU A 137 -6.25 5.36 -15.91
N ASP A 138 -5.70 4.42 -15.15
CA ASP A 138 -4.26 4.22 -15.02
C ASP A 138 -3.63 3.63 -16.29
N LEU A 139 -4.35 2.75 -17.00
CA LEU A 139 -3.98 2.27 -18.32
C LEU A 139 -3.98 3.41 -19.35
N GLY A 140 -4.91 4.36 -19.24
CA GLY A 140 -4.90 5.59 -20.04
C GLY A 140 -3.62 6.41 -19.82
N ASN A 141 -3.17 6.54 -18.56
CA ASN A 141 -1.88 7.17 -18.22
C ASN A 141 -0.67 6.39 -18.75
N CYS A 142 -0.82 5.08 -18.97
CA CYS A 142 0.18 4.22 -19.61
C CYS A 142 0.13 4.24 -21.15
N GLY A 143 -0.77 5.03 -21.76
CA GLY A 143 -0.90 5.18 -23.20
C GLY A 143 -1.95 4.29 -23.88
N ALA A 144 -2.77 3.58 -23.10
CA ALA A 144 -3.88 2.81 -23.66
C ALA A 144 -4.89 3.74 -24.36
N SER A 145 -5.32 3.33 -25.55
CA SER A 145 -6.44 3.99 -26.24
C SER A 145 -7.74 3.31 -25.86
N MET A 146 -8.78 4.09 -25.61
CA MET A 146 -10.11 3.58 -25.26
C MET A 146 -11.04 3.56 -26.49
N PRO A 147 -11.94 2.56 -26.61
CA PRO A 147 -12.14 1.44 -25.69
C PRO A 147 -10.96 0.46 -25.68
N LEU A 148 -10.60 -0.05 -24.50
CA LEU A 148 -9.52 -1.03 -24.34
C LEU A 148 -9.90 -2.34 -25.05
N SER A 149 -8.99 -2.85 -25.88
CA SER A 149 -9.20 -4.11 -26.62
C SER A 149 -8.69 -5.34 -25.86
N GLU A 150 -9.23 -6.52 -26.20
CA GLU A 150 -8.78 -7.83 -25.68
C GLU A 150 -7.29 -8.09 -25.97
N ASP A 151 -6.79 -7.58 -27.11
CA ASP A 151 -5.41 -7.75 -27.57
C ASP A 151 -4.47 -6.62 -27.13
N TYR A 152 -4.89 -5.73 -26.22
CA TYR A 152 -4.04 -4.64 -25.77
C TYR A 152 -2.82 -5.15 -25.00
N GLU A 153 -1.63 -4.74 -25.42
CA GLU A 153 -0.37 -4.97 -24.71
C GLU A 153 0.12 -3.66 -24.10
N GLN A 154 0.37 -3.68 -22.78
CA GLN A 154 0.87 -2.51 -22.08
C GLN A 154 2.35 -2.28 -22.38
N GLU A 155 2.66 -1.20 -23.10
CA GLU A 155 4.03 -0.77 -23.39
C GLU A 155 4.68 -0.07 -22.19
N THR A 156 3.99 0.90 -21.59
CA THR A 156 4.51 1.73 -20.49
C THR A 156 4.15 1.12 -19.14
N ILE A 157 5.14 0.86 -18.28
CA ILE A 157 4.93 0.37 -16.91
C ILE A 157 4.34 1.49 -16.05
N SER A 158 3.29 1.19 -15.28
CA SER A 158 2.76 2.14 -14.30
C SER A 158 3.76 2.30 -13.14
N ASP A 159 4.19 3.54 -12.90
CA ASP A 159 5.16 3.88 -11.86
C ASP A 159 4.62 4.92 -10.87
N CYS A 160 3.31 4.87 -10.63
CA CYS A 160 2.59 5.80 -9.74
C CYS A 160 2.79 7.28 -10.13
N GLY A 161 2.98 7.59 -11.41
CA GLY A 161 3.28 8.96 -11.85
C GLY A 161 4.70 9.42 -11.53
N GLY A 162 5.66 8.48 -11.49
CA GLY A 162 7.08 8.75 -11.24
C GLY A 162 7.43 9.09 -9.80
N LEU A 163 6.66 8.61 -8.82
CA LEU A 163 6.95 8.84 -7.41
C LEU A 163 8.27 8.20 -6.98
N ASP A 164 9.07 8.92 -6.18
CA ASP A 164 10.21 8.34 -5.49
C ASP A 164 9.72 7.63 -4.22
N MET A 165 9.69 6.29 -4.24
CA MET A 165 9.19 5.50 -3.11
C MET A 165 10.07 5.63 -1.85
N LYS A 166 11.35 5.99 -1.98
CA LYS A 166 12.22 6.32 -0.83
C LYS A 166 11.91 7.68 -0.24
N GLU A 167 11.48 8.63 -1.06
CA GLU A 167 10.94 9.88 -0.51
C GLU A 167 9.56 9.64 0.13
N GLN A 168 8.74 8.79 -0.48
CA GLN A 168 7.40 8.50 -0.02
C GLN A 168 7.36 7.81 1.35
N GLU A 169 8.27 6.87 1.65
CA GLU A 169 8.38 6.28 2.99
C GLU A 169 8.58 7.36 4.08
N ARG A 170 9.31 8.45 3.77
CA ARG A 170 9.55 9.59 4.68
C ARG A 170 8.31 10.48 4.85
N GLN A 171 7.31 10.32 4.00
CA GLN A 171 6.03 11.02 4.12
C GLN A 171 5.00 10.19 4.90
N GLN A 172 5.26 8.91 5.20
CA GLN A 172 4.29 8.06 5.85
C GLN A 172 3.95 8.56 7.26
N ALA A 173 2.69 8.93 7.44
CA ALA A 173 2.20 9.47 8.69
C ALA A 173 1.96 8.36 9.73
N VAL A 174 2.20 8.69 10.99
CA VAL A 174 1.86 7.87 12.15
C VAL A 174 0.99 8.67 13.11
N TRP A 175 -0.07 8.05 13.63
CA TRP A 175 -0.94 8.64 14.64
C TRP A 175 -0.68 7.97 15.97
N VAL A 176 -0.03 8.70 16.86
CA VAL A 176 0.35 8.19 18.17
C VAL A 176 -0.49 8.75 19.28
N THR A 177 -0.85 7.91 20.24
CA THR A 177 -1.44 8.37 21.51
C THR A 177 -0.33 8.63 22.52
N ALA A 178 -0.17 9.88 22.93
CA ALA A 178 0.82 10.33 23.91
C ALA A 178 0.18 10.60 25.28
N GLU A 179 0.86 10.19 26.35
CA GLU A 179 0.51 10.47 27.74
C GLU A 179 1.00 11.85 28.19
N PRO A 180 0.37 12.45 29.23
CA PRO A 180 0.94 13.62 29.89
C PRO A 180 2.40 13.36 30.29
N GLY A 181 3.30 14.27 29.88
CA GLY A 181 4.75 14.12 30.07
C GLY A 181 5.48 13.45 28.91
N GLU A 182 4.80 12.96 27.87
CA GLU A 182 5.41 12.44 26.63
C GLU A 182 5.40 13.45 25.48
N PHE A 183 4.66 14.54 25.63
CA PHE A 183 4.53 15.60 24.64
C PHE A 183 4.70 16.97 25.29
N GLU A 184 5.02 17.95 24.45
CA GLU A 184 5.00 19.36 24.81
C GLU A 184 4.00 20.12 23.94
N GLU A 185 3.39 21.15 24.51
CA GLU A 185 2.45 22.04 23.84
C GLU A 185 3.08 23.41 23.59
N SER A 186 2.59 24.11 22.58
CA SER A 186 3.02 25.46 22.28
C SER A 186 1.89 26.30 21.70
N THR A 187 1.81 27.55 22.19
CA THR A 187 0.95 28.63 21.69
C THR A 187 1.74 29.73 20.98
N ASP A 188 3.00 29.44 20.63
CA ASP A 188 3.87 30.30 19.82
C ASP A 188 3.43 30.34 18.34
N PRO A 189 3.01 31.52 17.83
CA PRO A 189 2.59 31.76 16.45
C PRO A 189 3.47 31.13 15.37
N ASP A 190 4.79 31.14 15.58
CA ASP A 190 5.76 30.70 14.56
C ASP A 190 5.70 29.18 14.33
N LYS A 191 5.22 28.43 15.34
CA LYS A 191 5.12 26.96 15.26
C LYS A 191 3.81 26.48 14.64
N PHE A 192 2.77 27.31 14.63
CA PHE A 192 1.46 26.94 14.08
C PHE A 192 0.97 27.80 12.91
N GLY A 193 1.75 28.79 12.47
CA GLY A 193 1.41 29.64 11.33
C GLY A 193 1.24 28.90 10.00
N ARG A 194 1.73 27.67 9.88
CA ARG A 194 1.64 26.81 8.68
C ARG A 194 0.36 25.96 8.60
N PHE A 195 -0.44 25.91 9.66
CA PHE A 195 -1.67 25.09 9.69
C PHE A 195 -2.86 25.93 9.26
N MET A 196 -3.80 25.31 8.54
CA MET A 196 -5.06 25.95 8.14
C MET A 196 -6.24 24.99 8.33
N PRO A 197 -7.28 25.35 9.11
CA PRO A 197 -7.44 26.59 9.89
C PRO A 197 -6.36 26.75 10.97
N ARG A 198 -6.08 27.99 11.35
CA ARG A 198 -5.02 28.30 12.34
C ARG A 198 -5.47 27.80 13.72
N PRO A 199 -4.76 26.86 14.35
CA PRO A 199 -5.15 26.32 15.64
C PRO A 199 -4.76 27.29 16.77
N GLU A 200 -5.37 27.13 17.94
CA GLU A 200 -5.01 27.88 19.16
C GLU A 200 -3.71 27.36 19.80
N LYS A 201 -3.42 26.06 19.60
CA LYS A 201 -2.22 25.40 20.11
C LYS A 201 -1.77 24.28 19.19
N VAL A 202 -0.49 23.96 19.25
CA VAL A 202 0.10 22.77 18.65
C VAL A 202 0.82 21.95 19.70
N ALA A 203 1.01 20.67 19.41
CA ALA A 203 1.75 19.76 20.27
C ALA A 203 2.74 18.94 19.44
N ARG A 204 3.75 18.38 20.10
CA ARG A 204 4.64 17.35 19.52
C ARG A 204 5.15 16.43 20.61
N LEU A 205 5.53 15.20 20.24
CA LEU A 205 6.27 14.34 21.15
C LEU A 205 7.56 15.02 21.63
N LEU A 206 7.93 14.75 22.89
CA LEU A 206 9.26 15.08 23.38
C LEU A 206 10.31 14.37 22.53
N LYS A 207 11.40 15.07 22.22
CA LYS A 207 12.46 14.57 21.34
C LYS A 207 12.93 13.16 21.70
N LYS A 208 13.26 12.92 22.97
CA LYS A 208 13.70 11.62 23.47
C LYS A 208 12.67 10.51 23.23
N VAL A 209 11.39 10.80 23.48
CA VAL A 209 10.30 9.84 23.30
C VAL A 209 10.14 9.45 21.83
N ALA A 210 10.27 10.44 20.94
CA ALA A 210 10.19 10.24 19.50
C ALA A 210 11.37 9.41 18.96
N GLU A 211 12.60 9.74 19.37
CA GLU A 211 13.82 9.02 19.00
C GLU A 211 13.80 7.55 19.44
N GLU A 212 13.35 7.28 20.68
CA GLU A 212 13.22 5.91 21.20
C GLU A 212 12.14 5.09 20.47
N SER A 213 11.22 5.76 19.76
CA SER A 213 10.08 5.14 19.07
C SER A 213 10.21 5.12 17.54
N GLY A 214 11.34 5.60 16.98
CA GLY A 214 11.52 5.70 15.53
C GLY A 214 10.58 6.70 14.86
N ILE A 215 10.26 7.80 15.54
CA ILE A 215 9.31 8.81 15.06
C ILE A 215 10.02 10.15 14.86
N ILE A 216 9.77 10.78 13.71
CA ILE A 216 10.19 12.16 13.45
C ILE A 216 9.16 13.10 14.07
N ALA A 217 9.49 13.66 15.24
CA ALA A 217 8.61 14.60 15.93
C ALA A 217 8.50 15.95 15.20
N ASN A 218 7.28 16.31 14.82
CA ASN A 218 6.92 17.61 14.27
C ASN A 218 5.78 18.25 15.08
N TRP A 219 5.71 19.58 15.11
CA TRP A 219 4.50 20.25 15.58
C TRP A 219 3.30 19.81 14.75
N THR A 220 2.20 19.48 15.40
CA THR A 220 0.92 19.05 14.83
C THR A 220 -0.25 19.54 15.68
N ILE A 221 -1.47 19.44 15.16
CA ILE A 221 -2.70 19.79 15.90
C ILE A 221 -3.08 18.60 16.79
N PRO A 222 -3.05 18.74 18.13
CA PRO A 222 -3.43 17.65 19.01
C PRO A 222 -4.92 17.34 18.87
N SER A 223 -5.25 16.07 18.69
CA SER A 223 -6.63 15.59 18.66
C SER A 223 -6.98 14.90 19.97
N PRO A 224 -8.22 15.02 20.47
CA PRO A 224 -8.66 14.28 21.65
C PRO A 224 -8.62 12.78 21.37
N VAL A 225 -8.22 12.01 22.38
CA VAL A 225 -8.24 10.55 22.30
C VAL A 225 -9.68 10.07 22.42
N LYS A 226 -10.10 9.20 21.49
CA LYS A 226 -11.40 8.51 21.52
C LYS A 226 -11.19 7.06 21.88
N THR A 227 -12.14 6.45 22.58
CA THR A 227 -12.19 4.99 22.78
C THR A 227 -12.10 4.31 21.41
N ARG A 228 -11.23 3.31 21.30
CA ARG A 228 -11.07 2.53 20.07
C ARG A 228 -11.45 1.08 20.33
N LYS A 229 -12.19 0.48 19.40
CA LYS A 229 -12.37 -0.97 19.36
C LYS A 229 -11.09 -1.59 18.79
N LEU A 230 -10.52 -2.53 19.53
CA LEU A 230 -9.43 -3.38 19.10
C LEU A 230 -9.98 -4.54 18.24
N ARG A 231 -9.08 -5.27 17.60
CA ARG A 231 -9.40 -6.37 16.68
C ARG A 231 -10.15 -7.53 17.34
N ASP A 232 -9.89 -7.78 18.62
CA ASP A 232 -10.61 -8.74 19.47
C ASP A 232 -11.98 -8.21 19.96
N ARG A 233 -12.42 -7.06 19.42
CA ARG A 233 -13.61 -6.30 19.84
C ARG A 233 -13.53 -5.73 21.25
N ALA A 234 -12.38 -5.85 21.93
CA ALA A 234 -12.17 -5.19 23.20
C ALA A 234 -12.13 -3.66 23.01
N GLU A 235 -12.69 -2.92 23.96
CA GLU A 235 -12.59 -1.47 23.95
C GLU A 235 -11.32 -1.04 24.69
N LYS A 236 -10.48 -0.28 23.99
CA LYS A 236 -9.35 0.40 24.61
C LYS A 236 -9.79 1.79 25.05
N THR A 237 -9.94 1.95 26.35
CA THR A 237 -10.12 3.25 26.99
C THR A 237 -8.77 3.87 27.31
N PHE A 238 -8.74 5.20 27.34
CA PHE A 238 -7.53 5.97 27.60
C PHE A 238 -7.82 6.93 28.76
N PRO A 239 -6.95 6.98 29.77
CA PRO A 239 -7.03 7.99 30.83
C PRO A 239 -7.11 9.42 30.29
N ASP A 240 -7.72 10.30 31.07
CA ASP A 240 -7.83 11.72 30.74
C ASP A 240 -6.46 12.38 30.56
N GLY A 241 -6.41 13.39 29.68
CA GLY A 241 -5.20 14.17 29.39
C GLY A 241 -4.29 13.59 28.31
N ARG A 242 -4.62 12.43 27.72
CA ARG A 242 -3.92 11.93 26.54
C ARG A 242 -4.33 12.66 25.27
N VAL A 243 -3.41 12.75 24.32
CA VAL A 243 -3.62 13.37 23.01
C VAL A 243 -3.20 12.43 21.89
N VAL A 244 -3.85 12.54 20.73
CA VAL A 244 -3.38 11.93 19.48
C VAL A 244 -2.58 12.95 18.71
N LEU A 245 -1.37 12.58 18.30
CA LEU A 245 -0.46 13.41 17.51
C LEU A 245 -0.15 12.71 16.18
N GLN A 246 -0.26 13.46 15.09
CA GLN A 246 0.19 13.01 13.78
C GLN A 246 1.66 13.39 13.57
N HIS A 247 2.50 12.37 13.42
CA HIS A 247 3.93 12.49 13.13
C HIS A 247 4.29 11.69 11.88
N LYS A 248 5.59 11.52 11.63
CA LYS A 248 6.11 10.68 10.56
C LYS A 248 6.99 9.58 11.13
N TRP A 249 7.03 8.44 10.45
CA TRP A 249 8.03 7.43 10.73
C TRP A 249 9.43 7.91 10.35
N ASP A 250 10.43 7.46 11.10
CA ASP A 250 11.84 7.60 10.74
C ASP A 250 12.28 6.31 10.02
N PRO A 251 12.42 6.29 8.69
CA PRO A 251 12.85 5.08 7.98
C PRO A 251 14.30 4.69 8.29
N ASP A 252 15.12 5.63 8.80
CA ASP A 252 16.52 5.40 9.15
C ASP A 252 16.67 4.79 10.56
N PHE A 253 15.58 4.72 11.33
CA PHE A 253 15.55 4.01 12.62
C PHE A 253 15.88 2.51 12.40
N PRO A 254 16.55 1.83 13.35
CA PRO A 254 16.90 0.42 13.24
C PRO A 254 15.68 -0.51 13.39
N TRP A 255 14.70 -0.38 12.49
CA TRP A 255 13.54 -1.25 12.41
C TRP A 255 13.98 -2.69 12.21
N PRO A 256 13.31 -3.65 12.88
CA PRO A 256 13.47 -5.06 12.57
C PRO A 256 13.31 -5.32 11.07
N LYS A 257 13.98 -6.37 10.58
CA LYS A 257 13.73 -6.84 9.22
C LYS A 257 12.26 -7.26 9.10
N TYR A 258 11.67 -6.97 7.95
CA TYR A 258 10.34 -7.48 7.64
C TYR A 258 10.35 -9.01 7.65
N LYS A 259 9.26 -9.59 8.13
CA LYS A 259 9.02 -11.03 8.09
C LYS A 259 7.90 -11.26 7.10
N TRP A 260 8.23 -11.90 5.99
CA TRP A 260 7.25 -12.35 5.02
C TRP A 260 6.23 -13.30 5.68
N PRO A 261 4.98 -13.33 5.17
CA PRO A 261 3.98 -14.28 5.65
C PRO A 261 4.50 -15.73 5.59
N GLU A 262 4.13 -16.57 6.57
CA GLU A 262 4.69 -17.92 6.76
C GLU A 262 4.55 -18.83 5.52
N ASP A 263 3.50 -18.63 4.72
CA ASP A 263 3.23 -19.41 3.51
C ASP A 263 3.76 -18.76 2.21
N SER A 264 4.56 -17.69 2.34
CA SER A 264 5.20 -17.05 1.18
C SER A 264 6.52 -17.74 0.85
N LEU A 265 6.76 -17.99 -0.44
CA LEU A 265 8.10 -18.24 -0.98
C LEU A 265 9.05 -17.11 -0.60
#